data_AF-A0A9D7Q087-F1
#
_entry.id   AF-A0A9D7Q087-F1
#
_cell.length_a   1.000
_cell.length_b   1.000
_cell.length_c   1.000
_cell.angle_alpha   90.00
_cell.angle_beta   90.00
_cell.angle_gamma   90.00
#
_symmetry.space_group_name_H-M   'P 1'
#
loop_
_entity.id
_entity.type
_entity.pdbx_description
1 polymer ?
#
loop_
_entity_poly.entity_id
_entity_poly.type
_entity_poly.pdbx_seq_one_letter_code
_entity_poly.pdbx_strand_id
1 'polypeptide(L)'
;MVTGVSGSGKSTLVHDVIYGNIAKNLGGAVSNPGKCDSITGEVYLDSIEIVDQSPIRKSPRSNPASYVKAFEHIREAFLQHIRQNKRIFTRLLFI
;
A
#
# COMPACT_ATOMS: atom_id res chain seq x y z
N MET A 1 -17.48 8.12 -8.45
CA MET A 1 -17.62 6.65 -8.51
C MET A 1 -17.77 6.27 -9.97
N VAL A 2 -16.90 5.38 -10.49
CA VAL A 2 -16.98 4.89 -11.88
C VAL A 2 -17.67 3.52 -11.87
N THR A 3 -18.74 3.36 -12.63
CA THR A 3 -19.57 2.15 -12.66
C THR A 3 -19.82 1.63 -14.07
N GLY A 4 -20.23 0.37 -14.20
CA GLY A 4 -20.53 -0.26 -15.49
C GLY A 4 -20.24 -1.75 -15.50
N VAL A 5 -20.81 -2.46 -16.47
CA VAL A 5 -20.68 -3.91 -16.64
C VAL A 5 -19.22 -4.36 -16.86
N SER A 6 -18.91 -5.63 -16.59
CA SER A 6 -17.56 -6.17 -16.87
C SER A 6 -17.18 -5.95 -18.35
N GLY A 7 -15.92 -5.61 -18.61
CA GLY A 7 -15.42 -5.31 -19.96
C GLY A 7 -15.73 -3.91 -20.49
N SER A 8 -16.48 -3.07 -19.78
CA SER A 8 -16.83 -1.71 -20.26
C SER A 8 -15.68 -0.68 -20.23
N GLY A 9 -14.43 -1.11 -20.05
CA GLY A 9 -13.25 -0.23 -20.06
C GLY A 9 -12.99 0.59 -18.78
N LYS A 10 -13.72 0.36 -17.68
CA LYS A 10 -13.54 1.12 -16.41
C LYS A 10 -12.11 1.06 -15.89
N SER A 11 -11.54 -0.13 -15.82
CA SER A 11 -10.17 -0.33 -15.33
C SER A 11 -9.17 0.33 -16.27
N THR A 12 -9.34 0.20 -17.59
CA THR A 12 -8.51 0.89 -18.58
C THR A 12 -8.56 2.42 -18.40
N LEU A 13 -9.75 2.99 -18.20
CA LEU A 13 -9.91 4.42 -17.97
C LEU A 13 -9.20 4.87 -16.68
N VAL A 14 -9.41 4.16 -15.57
CA VAL A 14 -8.87 4.56 -14.27
C VAL A 14 -7.36 4.31 -14.17
N HIS A 15 -6.89 3.11 -14.55
CA HIS A 15 -5.51 2.69 -14.39
C HIS A 15 -4.60 3.23 -15.50
N ASP A 16 -4.98 3.00 -16.77
CA ASP A 16 -4.07 3.27 -17.88
C ASP A 16 -4.13 4.74 -18.29
N VAL A 17 -5.33 5.32 -18.34
CA VAL A 17 -5.54 6.70 -18.79
C VAL A 17 -5.35 7.69 -17.64
N ILE A 18 -6.20 7.66 -16.60
CA ILE A 18 -6.18 8.68 -15.54
C ILE A 18 -4.90 8.55 -14.70
N TYR A 19 -4.70 7.39 -14.06
CA TYR A 19 -3.53 7.18 -13.21
C TYR A 19 -2.23 7.24 -14.03
N GLY A 20 -2.17 6.53 -15.16
CA GLY A 20 -0.97 6.51 -16.00
C GLY A 20 -0.48 7.88 -16.46
N ASN A 21 -1.38 8.77 -16.91
CA ASN A 21 -0.98 10.11 -17.35
C ASN A 21 -0.62 11.03 -16.18
N ILE A 22 -1.42 11.05 -15.10
CA ILE A 22 -1.12 11.91 -13.94
C ILE A 22 0.17 11.47 -13.26
N ALA A 23 0.37 10.17 -13.05
CA ALA A 23 1.59 9.65 -12.42
C ALA A 23 2.82 10.00 -13.26
N LYS A 24 2.74 9.91 -14.60
CA LYS A 24 3.84 10.31 -15.49
C LYS A 24 4.15 11.81 -15.37
N ASN A 25 3.13 12.66 -15.32
CA ASN A 25 3.31 14.11 -15.21
C ASN A 25 3.88 14.53 -13.85
N LEU A 26 3.59 13.77 -12.79
CA LEU A 26 4.19 13.93 -11.46
C LEU A 26 5.58 13.27 -11.31
N GLY A 27 6.19 12.78 -12.41
CA GLY A 27 7.54 12.21 -12.41
C GLY A 27 7.62 10.71 -12.10
N GLY A 28 6.50 10.01 -12.06
CA GLY A 28 6.42 8.56 -11.87
C GLY A 28 6.93 7.76 -13.06
N ALA A 29 7.45 6.56 -12.79
CA ALA A 29 8.01 5.64 -13.78
C ALA A 29 6.91 4.86 -14.54
N VAL A 30 6.13 5.55 -15.38
CA VAL A 30 5.12 4.95 -16.26
C VAL A 30 5.64 4.87 -17.69
N SER A 31 5.83 3.66 -18.21
CA SER A 31 6.42 3.44 -19.53
C SER A 31 5.48 3.74 -20.70
N ASN A 32 4.19 3.42 -20.57
CA ASN A 32 3.22 3.58 -21.66
C ASN A 32 1.81 3.92 -21.14
N PRO A 33 1.54 5.19 -20.79
CA PRO A 33 0.21 5.60 -20.37
C PRO A 33 -0.81 5.46 -21.52
N GLY A 34 -2.07 5.25 -21.16
CA GLY A 34 -3.17 5.19 -22.13
C GLY A 34 -3.32 6.51 -22.89
N LYS A 35 -3.73 6.44 -24.16
CA LYS A 35 -3.90 7.62 -25.02
C LYS A 35 -4.94 8.58 -24.41
N CYS A 36 -4.57 9.84 -24.33
CA CYS A 36 -5.40 10.94 -23.83
C CYS A 36 -4.94 12.23 -24.49
N ASP A 37 -5.87 13.09 -24.91
CA ASP A 37 -5.53 14.37 -25.53
C ASP A 37 -4.96 15.36 -24.51
N SER A 38 -5.61 15.46 -23.34
CA SER A 38 -5.12 16.27 -22.22
C SER A 38 -5.83 15.91 -20.90
N ILE A 39 -5.12 16.11 -19.79
CA ILE A 39 -5.69 16.15 -18.43
C ILE A 39 -5.42 17.54 -17.88
N THR A 40 -6.43 18.14 -17.24
CA THR A 40 -6.33 19.47 -16.65
C THR A 40 -6.55 19.38 -15.13
N GLY A 41 -5.95 20.32 -14.38
CA GLY A 41 -6.05 20.35 -12.91
C GLY A 41 -5.08 19.44 -12.15
N GLU A 42 -4.18 18.73 -12.85
CA GLU A 42 -3.13 17.93 -12.22
C GLU A 42 -2.12 18.74 -11.41
N VAL A 43 -2.00 20.06 -11.68
CA VAL A 43 -1.19 21.00 -10.90
C VAL A 43 -1.63 21.14 -9.44
N TYR A 44 -2.87 20.74 -9.12
CA TYR A 44 -3.41 20.74 -7.76
C TYR A 44 -3.13 19.43 -7.00
N LEU A 45 -2.35 18.52 -7.58
CA LEU A 45 -2.03 17.22 -7.00
C LEU A 45 -0.55 17.15 -6.62
N ASP A 46 -0.28 16.82 -5.36
CA ASP A 46 1.09 16.56 -4.90
C ASP A 46 1.57 15.15 -5.29
N SER A 47 0.65 14.19 -5.26
CA SER A 47 0.93 12.78 -5.53
C SER A 47 -0.34 12.05 -5.97
N ILE A 48 -0.16 10.94 -6.70
CA ILE A 48 -1.23 10.01 -7.03
C ILE A 48 -0.79 8.59 -6.71
N GLU A 49 -1.67 7.82 -6.07
CA GLU A 49 -1.39 6.44 -5.67
C GLU A 49 -2.56 5.55 -6.06
N ILE A 50 -2.26 4.30 -6.44
CA ILE A 50 -3.26 3.31 -6.80
C ILE A 50 -3.29 2.18 -5.77
N VAL A 51 -4.47 1.95 -5.19
CA VAL A 51 -4.71 0.85 -4.27
C VAL A 51 -5.62 -0.15 -4.98
N ASP A 52 -5.11 -1.33 -5.22
CA ASP A 52 -5.81 -2.40 -5.93
C ASP A 52 -5.89 -3.67 -5.08
N GLN A 53 -6.35 -4.75 -5.70
CA GLN A 53 -6.48 -6.06 -5.06
C GLN A 53 -5.25 -6.95 -5.30
N SER A 54 -4.15 -6.39 -5.79
CA SER A 54 -2.93 -7.15 -6.01
C SER A 54 -2.43 -7.69 -4.67
N PRO A 55 -1.99 -8.97 -4.62
CA PRO A 55 -1.54 -9.56 -3.37
C PRO A 55 -0.28 -8.85 -2.87
N ILE A 56 -0.36 -8.27 -1.67
CA ILE A 56 0.71 -7.47 -1.06
C ILE A 56 1.97 -8.29 -0.79
N ARG A 57 1.83 -9.55 -0.33
CA ARG A 57 2.97 -10.43 -0.01
C ARG A 57 2.53 -11.89 -0.07
N LYS A 58 3.33 -12.77 -0.70
CA LYS A 58 3.03 -14.21 -0.82
C LYS A 58 3.59 -15.07 0.33
N SER A 59 3.97 -14.46 1.47
CA SER A 59 4.58 -15.18 2.59
C SER A 59 3.51 -15.63 3.60
N PRO A 60 3.50 -16.90 4.05
CA PRO A 60 2.58 -17.37 5.09
C PRO A 60 2.82 -16.72 6.45
N ARG A 61 3.99 -16.07 6.65
CA ARG A 61 4.28 -15.28 7.85
C ARG A 61 3.75 -13.85 7.76
N SER A 62 3.22 -13.43 6.60
CA SER A 62 2.64 -12.12 6.40
C SER A 62 1.24 -12.07 6.98
N ASN A 63 0.98 -11.09 7.83
CA ASN A 63 -0.34 -10.78 8.36
C ASN A 63 -0.53 -9.26 8.48
N PRO A 64 -1.74 -8.76 8.79
CA PRO A 64 -2.00 -7.32 8.86
C PRO A 64 -1.06 -6.57 9.82
N ALA A 65 -0.74 -7.15 10.99
CA ALA A 65 0.13 -6.54 11.99
C ALA A 65 1.58 -6.38 11.49
N SER A 66 2.07 -7.34 10.70
CA SER A 66 3.39 -7.22 10.05
C SER A 66 3.41 -6.16 8.94
N TYR A 67 2.29 -5.92 8.26
CA TYR A 67 2.20 -4.94 7.18
C TYR A 67 2.30 -3.50 7.71
N VAL A 68 1.55 -3.21 8.78
CA VAL A 68 1.56 -1.89 9.43
C VAL A 68 2.68 -1.73 10.46
N LYS A 69 3.59 -2.70 10.54
CA LYS A 69 4.71 -2.76 11.51
C LYS A 69 4.27 -2.71 12.99
N ALA A 70 3.03 -3.08 13.29
CA ALA A 70 2.49 -3.09 14.66
C ALA A 70 3.24 -4.05 15.59
N PHE A 71 3.79 -5.15 15.08
CA PHE A 71 4.57 -6.09 15.89
C PHE A 71 5.81 -5.46 16.54
N GLU A 72 6.40 -4.44 15.92
CA GLU A 72 7.55 -3.74 16.52
C GLU A 72 7.13 -3.05 17.81
N HIS A 73 6.03 -2.30 17.77
CA HIS A 73 5.49 -1.62 18.94
C HIS A 73 4.98 -2.60 20.00
N ILE A 74 4.34 -3.70 19.59
CA ILE A 74 3.91 -4.75 20.52
C ILE A 74 5.13 -5.37 21.23
N ARG A 75 6.19 -5.66 20.47
CA ARG A 75 7.43 -6.24 21.01
C ARG A 75 8.12 -5.26 21.97
N GLU A 76 8.19 -3.98 21.63
CA GLU A 76 8.73 -2.95 22.50
C GLU A 76 7.94 -2.84 23.81
N ALA A 77 6.60 -2.77 23.73
CA ALA A 77 5.74 -2.70 24.91
C ALA A 77 5.91 -3.95 25.80
N PHE A 78 5.99 -5.13 25.21
CA PHE A 78 6.19 -6.38 25.95
C PHE A 78 7.55 -6.41 26.64
N LEU A 79 8.62 -5.98 25.96
CA LEU A 79 9.96 -5.85 26.55
C LEU A 79 10.01 -4.82 27.68
N GLN A 80 9.32 -3.68 27.54
CA GLN A 80 9.19 -2.70 28.60
C GLN A 80 8.50 -3.29 29.83
N HIS A 81 7.40 -4.02 29.63
CA HIS A 81 6.68 -4.69 30.70
C HIS A 81 7.55 -5.75 31.41
N ILE A 82 8.33 -6.54 30.66
CA ILE A 82 9.26 -7.54 31.22
C ILE A 82 10.37 -6.88 32.03
N ARG A 83 10.96 -5.78 31.53
CA ARG A 83 12.03 -5.05 32.26
C ARG A 83 11.57 -4.52 33.62
N GLN A 84 10.30 -4.09 33.69
CA GLN A 84 9.69 -3.65 34.94
C GLN A 84 9.43 -4.82 35.91
N ASN A 85 9.09 -5.99 35.37
CA ASN A 85 8.78 -7.21 36.15
C ASN A 85 9.89 -8.27 36.03
N LYS A 86 11.05 -8.01 36.67
CA LYS A 86 12.30 -8.81 36.62
C LYS A 86 12.21 -10.33 36.99
N ARG A 87 11.03 -10.92 37.21
CA ARG A 87 10.90 -12.26 37.82
C ARG A 87 10.40 -13.40 36.92
N ILE A 88 9.90 -13.18 35.69
CA ILE A 88 9.08 -14.22 35.03
C ILE A 88 9.71 -14.89 33.78
N PHE A 89 10.77 -14.35 33.16
CA PHE A 89 11.07 -14.72 31.76
C PHE A 89 12.47 -15.29 31.46
N THR A 90 12.86 -16.38 32.13
CA THR A 90 13.99 -17.22 31.63
C THR A 90 13.54 -18.27 30.60
N ARG A 91 12.25 -18.34 30.23
CA ARG A 91 11.68 -19.51 29.49
C ARG A 91 11.00 -19.22 28.14
N LEU A 92 11.07 -18.01 27.59
CA LEU A 92 10.36 -17.67 26.34
C LEU A 92 11.25 -16.94 25.31
N LEU A 93 12.55 -17.25 25.30
CA LEU A 93 13.40 -17.00 24.14
C LEU A 93 13.51 -18.34 23.40
N PHE A 94 12.70 -18.56 22.36
CA PHE A 94 12.87 -19.54 21.26
C PHE A 94 11.49 -19.87 20.65
N ILE A 95 10.88 -18.89 19.97
CA ILE A 95 10.03 -19.10 18.79
C ILE A 95 10.28 -17.93 17.85
#